data_AF-A0A2S5GUH5-F1
#
_entry.id   AF-A0A2S5GUH5-F1
#
_cell.length_a   1.000
_cell.length_b   1.000
_cell.length_c   1.000
_cell.angle_alpha   90.00
_cell.angle_beta   90.00
_cell.angle_gamma   90.00
#
_symmetry.space_group_name_H-M   'P 1'
#
loop_
_entity.id
_entity.type
_entity.pdbx_description
1 polymer ?
#
loop_
_entity_poly.entity_id
_entity_poly.type
_entity_poly.pdbx_seq_one_letter_code
_entity_poly.pdbx_strand_id
1 'polypeptide(L)'
;MAGGGGGGDGGAQKMEEQRQARVQSAINTINAIFNGEDRVVPTSAATSYDPNATYYNADGTQWSAPKKAVQVDMTKVYDPATGQTQTKQPNYMNYGSTEGGWYEHQMDPALGRWEGGGDAGERWVPNPGLDVQYGADGSNLEGVFRTVLTPDMDAVNKRIAAGDLYSGTQTIKGINRKGLYDEQRAAVTDLNRRDVDRQFLDAERANRFGLARAGLSGGSADIDSNAELGRRTNEGLIKAAGLGDQAAADLQTSDERTRQNLISMAQSGIDTGQAAQMAMSQLDANSSNAASARSGATIGSLFGDLSQAYLYGQQQQGARTGAAPYQQWQPGSIRSGGSSGSVV
;
A
#
# COMPACT_ATOMS: atom_id res chain seq x y z
N MET A 1 -31.43 49.19 -22.96
CA MET A 1 -29.97 49.29 -22.73
C MET A 1 -29.56 48.15 -21.80
N ALA A 2 -28.49 47.44 -22.18
CA ALA A 2 -27.58 46.57 -21.42
C ALA A 2 -28.13 45.87 -20.15
N GLY A 3 -28.10 44.54 -20.00
CA GLY A 3 -27.01 43.64 -20.37
C GLY A 3 -25.92 43.66 -19.28
N GLY A 4 -26.10 42.89 -18.22
CA GLY A 4 -25.06 42.53 -17.24
C GLY A 4 -25.36 41.09 -16.83
N GLY A 5 -24.48 40.12 -16.98
CA GLY A 5 -23.05 40.13 -16.71
C GLY A 5 -22.82 38.98 -15.73
N GLY A 6 -22.95 37.74 -16.22
CA GLY A 6 -22.84 36.52 -15.43
C GLY A 6 -21.92 35.54 -16.15
N GLY A 7 -20.65 35.53 -15.77
CA GLY A 7 -19.64 34.71 -16.42
C GLY A 7 -18.31 34.80 -15.69
N GLY A 8 -18.20 34.11 -14.55
CA GLY A 8 -16.97 34.06 -13.74
C GLY A 8 -16.68 32.70 -13.11
N ASP A 9 -17.68 31.83 -12.90
CA ASP A 9 -17.54 30.74 -11.91
C ASP A 9 -17.06 29.40 -12.49
N GLY A 10 -17.09 29.22 -13.82
CA GLY A 10 -16.75 27.94 -14.45
C GLY A 10 -15.27 27.55 -14.39
N GLY A 11 -14.37 28.51 -14.11
CA GLY A 11 -12.93 28.24 -13.95
C GLY A 11 -12.60 27.69 -12.57
N ALA A 12 -13.21 28.23 -11.52
CA ALA A 12 -12.97 27.83 -10.14
C ALA A 12 -13.48 26.41 -9.85
N GLN A 13 -14.68 26.07 -10.34
CA GLN A 13 -15.22 24.71 -10.18
C GLN A 13 -14.32 23.64 -10.84
N LYS A 14 -13.83 23.89 -12.06
CA LYS A 14 -12.97 22.93 -12.78
C LYS A 14 -11.62 22.77 -12.10
N MET A 15 -11.04 23.84 -11.56
CA MET A 15 -9.80 23.75 -10.80
C MET A 15 -9.98 22.98 -9.48
N GLU A 16 -11.11 23.14 -8.80
CA GLU A 16 -11.41 22.37 -7.59
C GLU A 16 -11.67 20.88 -7.89
N GLU A 17 -12.39 20.56 -8.97
CA GLU A 17 -12.57 19.18 -9.44
C GLU A 17 -11.22 18.50 -9.74
N GLN A 18 -10.30 19.20 -10.41
CA GLN A 18 -8.95 18.70 -10.68
C GLN A 18 -8.15 18.48 -9.38
N ARG A 19 -8.27 19.40 -8.42
CA ARG A 19 -7.65 19.25 -7.10
C ARG A 19 -8.17 18.01 -6.40
N GLN A 20 -9.48 17.81 -6.37
CA GLN A 20 -10.13 16.65 -5.75
C GLN A 20 -9.70 15.34 -6.41
N ALA A 21 -9.60 15.29 -7.74
CA ALA A 21 -9.13 14.11 -8.46
C ALA A 21 -7.69 13.73 -8.09
N ARG A 22 -6.79 14.71 -7.95
CA ARG A 22 -5.40 14.49 -7.52
C ARG A 22 -5.34 13.98 -6.08
N VAL A 23 -6.06 14.61 -5.16
CA VAL A 23 -6.17 14.19 -3.76
C VAL A 23 -6.69 12.74 -3.67
N GLN A 24 -7.75 12.41 -4.40
CA GLN A 24 -8.32 11.07 -4.39
C GLN A 24 -7.34 10.03 -4.94
N SER A 25 -6.60 10.36 -6.00
CA SER A 25 -5.57 9.45 -6.51
C SER A 25 -4.46 9.20 -5.49
N ALA A 26 -4.01 10.25 -4.79
CA ALA A 26 -3.00 10.14 -3.75
C ALA A 26 -3.48 9.27 -2.57
N ILE A 27 -4.72 9.49 -2.10
CA ILE A 27 -5.35 8.66 -1.06
C ILE A 27 -5.43 7.20 -1.48
N ASN A 28 -5.91 6.93 -2.70
CA ASN A 28 -5.98 5.58 -3.21
C ASN A 28 -4.57 4.95 -3.27
N THR A 29 -3.55 5.74 -3.60
CA THR A 29 -2.17 5.25 -3.74
C THR A 29 -1.61 4.86 -2.39
N ILE A 30 -1.83 5.69 -1.39
CA ILE A 30 -1.51 5.39 0.00
C ILE A 30 -2.22 4.10 0.42
N ASN A 31 -3.55 4.01 0.26
CA ASN A 31 -4.30 2.83 0.68
C ASN A 31 -3.80 1.54 0.01
N ALA A 32 -3.47 1.56 -1.28
CA ALA A 32 -2.93 0.40 -1.99
C ALA A 32 -1.60 -0.08 -1.41
N ILE A 33 -0.68 0.85 -1.11
CA ILE A 33 0.62 0.54 -0.49
C ILE A 33 0.42 -0.15 0.87
N PHE A 34 -0.51 0.34 1.68
CA PHE A 34 -0.81 -0.22 3.00
C PHE A 34 -1.57 -1.55 2.94
N ASN A 35 -2.40 -1.77 1.92
CA ASN A 35 -3.13 -3.01 1.71
C ASN A 35 -2.27 -4.12 1.08
N GLY A 36 -1.06 -3.81 0.63
CA GLY A 36 -0.17 -4.77 -0.01
C GLY A 36 -0.59 -5.12 -1.44
N GLU A 37 -1.32 -4.23 -2.10
CA GLU A 37 -1.68 -4.37 -3.51
C GLU A 37 -0.61 -3.73 -4.39
N ASP A 38 -0.20 -4.45 -5.44
CA ASP A 38 0.66 -3.88 -6.48
C ASP A 38 -0.10 -2.75 -7.18
N ARG A 39 0.56 -1.61 -7.35
CA ARG A 39 -0.05 -0.47 -8.03
C ARG A 39 0.87 0.21 -9.00
N VAL A 40 0.31 0.50 -10.17
CA VAL A 40 0.92 1.35 -11.19
C VAL A 40 0.66 2.81 -10.81
N VAL A 41 1.72 3.57 -10.54
CA VAL A 41 1.65 5.02 -10.30
C VAL A 41 2.30 5.75 -11.47
N PRO A 42 1.75 6.90 -11.88
CA PRO A 42 2.40 7.74 -12.88
C PRO A 42 3.63 8.45 -12.29
N THR A 43 4.68 8.62 -13.10
CA THR A 43 5.99 9.13 -12.62
C THR A 43 6.41 10.49 -13.19
N SER A 44 5.98 10.81 -14.41
CA SER A 44 6.42 12.03 -15.10
C SER A 44 5.23 12.73 -15.76
N ALA A 45 5.00 13.99 -15.41
CA ALA A 45 4.02 14.82 -16.11
C ALA A 45 4.47 15.04 -17.56
N ALA A 46 3.55 14.85 -18.50
CA ALA A 46 3.79 15.07 -19.92
C ALA A 46 3.91 16.56 -20.21
N THR A 47 4.97 16.96 -20.93
CA THR A 47 5.20 18.35 -21.37
C THR A 47 4.77 18.58 -22.82
N SER A 48 4.56 17.51 -23.59
CA SER A 48 4.14 17.54 -24.99
C SER A 48 3.36 16.27 -25.32
N TYR A 49 2.53 16.35 -26.36
CA TYR A 49 1.79 15.21 -26.90
C TYR A 49 2.46 14.65 -28.15
N ASP A 50 2.80 13.36 -28.11
CA ASP A 50 3.18 12.54 -29.25
C ASP A 50 2.08 11.50 -29.46
N PRO A 51 1.39 11.48 -30.61
CA PRO A 51 0.31 10.53 -30.87
C PRO A 51 0.76 9.05 -30.87
N ASN A 52 2.06 8.77 -30.95
CA ASN A 52 2.60 7.42 -30.88
C ASN A 52 3.03 7.01 -29.46
N ALA A 53 2.98 7.93 -28.49
CA ALA A 53 3.34 7.65 -27.10
C ALA A 53 2.13 7.22 -26.27
N THR A 54 2.38 6.42 -25.24
CA THR A 54 1.37 6.03 -24.26
C THR A 54 1.36 7.04 -23.11
N TYR A 55 0.16 7.49 -22.74
CA TYR A 55 -0.03 8.38 -21.62
C TYR A 55 -0.94 7.76 -20.57
N TYR A 56 -0.89 8.30 -19.36
CA TYR A 56 -1.60 7.80 -18.20
C TYR A 56 -2.32 8.94 -17.48
N ASN A 57 -3.46 8.60 -16.88
CA ASN A 57 -4.17 9.45 -15.94
C ASN A 57 -3.46 9.43 -14.58
N ALA A 58 -3.85 10.35 -13.70
CA ALA A 58 -3.32 10.44 -12.33
C ALA A 58 -3.52 9.15 -11.51
N ASP A 59 -4.52 8.34 -11.84
CA ASP A 59 -4.81 7.07 -11.18
C ASP A 59 -3.94 5.89 -11.65
N GLY A 60 -3.14 6.08 -12.72
CA GLY A 60 -2.30 5.07 -13.35
C GLY A 60 -2.95 4.36 -14.55
N THR A 61 -4.23 4.63 -14.84
CA THR A 61 -4.91 4.06 -16.02
C THR A 61 -4.41 4.69 -17.31
N GLN A 62 -4.36 3.90 -18.39
CA GLN A 62 -3.96 4.40 -19.70
C GLN A 62 -4.97 5.45 -20.19
N TRP A 63 -4.47 6.61 -20.59
CA TRP A 63 -5.25 7.68 -21.17
C TRP A 63 -5.30 7.55 -22.70
N SER A 64 -6.46 7.86 -23.27
CA SER A 64 -6.66 7.95 -24.72
C SER A 64 -7.08 9.37 -25.09
N ALA A 65 -6.46 9.93 -26.12
CA ALA A 65 -6.78 11.27 -26.57
C ALA A 65 -8.23 11.36 -27.07
N PRO A 66 -9.02 12.34 -26.60
CA PRO A 66 -10.34 12.60 -27.17
C PRO A 66 -10.18 12.99 -28.64
N LYS A 67 -11.16 12.59 -29.46
CA LYS A 67 -11.17 12.90 -30.90
C LYS A 67 -12.25 13.95 -31.18
N LYS A 68 -11.96 14.87 -32.10
CA LYS A 68 -12.95 15.80 -32.66
C LYS A 68 -13.07 15.62 -34.17
N ALA A 69 -14.27 15.83 -34.67
CA ALA A 69 -14.55 15.88 -36.09
C ALA A 69 -13.98 17.18 -36.66
N VAL A 70 -13.15 17.07 -37.69
CA VAL A 70 -12.60 18.20 -38.44
C VAL A 70 -12.92 17.98 -39.91
N GLN A 71 -13.44 19.02 -40.57
CA GLN A 71 -13.57 19.01 -42.02
C GLN A 71 -12.21 19.32 -42.64
N VAL A 72 -11.72 18.38 -43.44
CA VAL A 72 -10.49 18.54 -44.22
C VAL A 72 -10.87 18.78 -45.67
N ASP A 73 -10.36 19.87 -46.22
CA ASP A 73 -10.51 20.20 -47.63
C ASP A 73 -9.56 19.35 -48.46
N MET A 74 -10.12 18.41 -49.20
CA MET A 74 -9.40 17.48 -50.07
C MET A 74 -8.90 18.13 -51.36
N THR A 75 -9.34 19.35 -51.68
CA THR A 75 -8.81 20.08 -52.84
C THR A 75 -7.46 20.72 -52.55
N LYS A 76 -7.08 20.84 -51.28
CA LYS A 76 -5.83 21.44 -50.83
C LYS A 76 -4.73 20.38 -50.73
N VAL A 77 -3.72 20.49 -51.59
CA VAL A 77 -2.51 19.66 -51.51
C VAL A 77 -1.39 20.48 -50.88
N TYR A 78 -0.81 19.91 -49.82
CA TYR A 78 0.38 20.46 -49.19
C TYR A 78 1.62 20.05 -49.99
N ASP A 79 2.38 21.04 -50.46
CA ASP A 79 3.68 20.81 -51.08
C ASP A 79 4.78 20.92 -50.01
N PRO A 80 5.43 19.81 -49.63
CA PRO A 80 6.48 19.83 -48.60
C PRO A 80 7.76 20.54 -49.05
N ALA A 81 7.99 20.72 -50.35
CA ALA A 81 9.19 21.37 -50.87
C ALA A 81 9.10 22.91 -50.77
N THR A 82 7.88 23.45 -50.89
CA THR A 82 7.64 24.91 -50.87
C THR A 82 6.95 25.37 -49.59
N GLY A 83 6.42 24.46 -48.78
CA GLY A 83 5.65 24.76 -47.57
C GLY A 83 4.30 25.43 -47.87
N GLN A 84 3.88 25.46 -49.13
CA GLN A 84 2.65 26.09 -49.56
C GLN A 84 1.53 25.07 -49.75
N THR A 85 0.31 25.51 -49.47
CA THR A 85 -0.89 24.74 -49.78
C THR A 85 -1.46 25.25 -51.10
N GLN A 86 -1.54 24.39 -52.11
CA GLN A 86 -2.15 24.73 -53.39
C GLN A 86 -3.56 24.14 -53.45
N THR A 87 -4.54 24.97 -53.80
CA THR A 87 -5.89 24.51 -54.15
C THR A 87 -5.85 23.95 -55.56
N LYS A 88 -6.05 22.64 -55.72
CA LYS A 88 -6.22 22.03 -57.03
C LYS A 88 -7.49 22.57 -57.67
N GLN A 89 -7.37 23.08 -58.89
CA GLN A 89 -8.55 23.47 -59.64
C GLN A 89 -9.42 22.24 -59.95
N PRO A 90 -10.74 22.41 -60.10
CA PRO A 90 -11.70 21.30 -60.22
C PRO A 90 -11.36 20.27 -61.32
N ASN A 91 -10.73 20.73 -62.40
CA ASN A 91 -10.35 19.89 -63.54
C ASN A 91 -9.07 19.07 -63.33
N TYR A 92 -8.42 19.17 -62.17
CA TYR A 92 -7.18 18.43 -61.82
C TYR A 92 -7.38 17.42 -60.69
N MET A 93 -8.62 17.07 -60.36
CA MET A 93 -8.91 15.86 -59.57
C MET A 93 -8.63 14.63 -60.43
N ASN A 94 -7.34 14.28 -60.49
CA ASN A 94 -6.73 13.05 -60.99
C ASN A 94 -7.55 12.28 -62.04
N TYR A 95 -7.81 12.89 -63.20
CA TYR A 95 -7.91 12.12 -64.41
C TYR A 95 -6.50 11.72 -64.80
N GLY A 96 -6.19 10.43 -64.69
CA GLY A 96 -5.03 9.86 -65.34
C GLY A 96 -5.11 10.16 -66.84
N SER A 97 -4.42 11.22 -67.27
CA SER A 97 -4.10 11.44 -68.66
C SER A 97 -3.17 10.30 -69.09
N THR A 98 -3.58 9.54 -70.09
CA THR A 98 -2.88 8.34 -70.59
C THR A 98 -1.55 8.60 -71.29
N GLU A 99 -1.01 9.81 -71.27
CA GLU A 99 0.21 10.12 -72.02
C GLU A 99 1.26 10.85 -71.17
N GLY A 100 2.16 10.03 -70.60
CA GLY A 100 3.56 10.39 -70.35
C GLY A 100 3.87 11.20 -69.09
N GLY A 101 4.30 10.52 -68.02
CA GLY A 101 5.10 11.17 -66.96
C GLY A 101 4.76 10.70 -65.55
N TRP A 102 5.53 9.72 -65.09
CA TRP A 102 5.72 9.23 -63.71
C TRP A 102 5.17 10.10 -62.57
N TYR A 103 3.97 9.78 -62.09
CA TYR A 103 3.69 9.75 -60.66
C TYR A 103 3.00 8.43 -60.33
N GLU A 104 3.66 7.69 -59.46
CA GLU A 104 3.29 6.36 -58.99
C GLU A 104 1.87 6.40 -58.43
N HIS A 105 0.96 5.64 -59.04
CA HIS A 105 -0.35 5.33 -58.49
C HIS A 105 -0.17 4.50 -57.22
N GLN A 106 0.13 5.14 -56.09
CA GLN A 106 0.03 4.47 -54.80
C GLN A 106 -1.45 4.39 -54.44
N MET A 107 -2.03 3.22 -54.70
CA MET A 107 -3.31 2.80 -54.13
C MET A 107 -3.31 3.07 -52.63
N ASP A 108 -4.29 3.80 -52.11
CA ASP A 108 -4.65 3.64 -50.70
C ASP A 108 -5.30 2.25 -50.56
N PRO A 109 -4.66 1.28 -49.89
CA PRO A 109 -5.17 -0.09 -49.79
C PRO A 109 -6.53 -0.17 -49.10
N ALA A 110 -6.97 0.89 -48.41
CA ALA A 110 -8.27 0.92 -47.75
C ALA A 110 -9.46 1.14 -48.72
N LEU A 111 -9.23 1.59 -49.95
CA LEU A 111 -10.31 2.15 -50.79
C LEU A 111 -10.80 1.28 -51.96
N GLY A 112 -10.11 0.20 -52.35
CA GLY A 112 -10.66 -0.88 -53.18
C GLY A 112 -11.27 -0.56 -54.57
N ARG A 113 -11.44 0.70 -55.00
CA ARG A 113 -11.98 1.08 -56.34
C ARG A 113 -11.47 2.45 -56.82
N TRP A 114 -11.47 2.60 -58.15
CA TRP A 114 -11.03 3.76 -58.91
C TRP A 114 -11.87 5.03 -58.67
N GLU A 115 -11.19 6.16 -58.47
CA GLU A 115 -11.75 7.51 -58.56
C GLU A 115 -11.83 7.91 -60.03
N GLY A 116 -13.02 7.90 -60.62
CA GLY A 116 -13.27 8.41 -61.97
C GLY A 116 -14.72 8.87 -62.05
N GLY A 117 -14.94 10.17 -62.22
CA GLY A 117 -16.28 10.75 -62.29
C GLY A 117 -16.27 12.00 -63.17
N GLY A 118 -16.87 11.89 -64.36
CA GLY A 118 -16.98 13.00 -65.29
C GLY A 118 -17.34 12.55 -66.71
N ASP A 119 -18.50 13.03 -67.16
CA ASP A 119 -18.61 13.65 -68.47
C ASP A 119 -18.98 15.13 -68.27
N ALA A 120 -18.45 15.97 -69.15
CA ALA A 120 -18.50 17.41 -69.09
C ALA A 120 -19.94 17.97 -69.14
N GLY A 121 -20.30 18.79 -68.15
CA GLY A 121 -21.51 19.62 -68.18
C GLY A 121 -22.54 19.35 -67.07
N GLU A 122 -22.39 18.28 -66.31
CA GLU A 122 -23.34 17.93 -65.24
C GLU A 122 -22.65 17.87 -63.87
N ARG A 123 -23.41 18.29 -62.84
CA ARG A 123 -23.00 18.43 -61.42
C ARG A 123 -22.13 17.25 -60.96
N TRP A 124 -20.97 17.54 -60.37
CA TRP A 124 -20.08 16.53 -59.78
C TRP A 124 -20.85 15.75 -58.70
N VAL A 125 -20.95 14.42 -58.85
CA VAL A 125 -21.56 13.54 -57.86
C VAL A 125 -20.45 13.04 -56.92
N PRO A 126 -20.41 13.49 -55.65
CA PRO A 126 -19.38 13.04 -54.73
C PRO A 126 -19.48 11.55 -54.41
N ASN A 127 -18.32 10.97 -54.09
CA ASN A 127 -18.27 9.69 -53.37
C ASN A 127 -19.05 9.80 -52.04
N PRO A 128 -19.72 8.71 -51.60
CA PRO A 128 -20.35 8.66 -50.30
C PRO A 128 -19.34 9.03 -49.19
N GLY A 129 -19.67 10.06 -48.39
CA GLY A 129 -18.81 10.56 -47.30
C GLY A 129 -17.94 11.77 -47.65
N LEU A 130 -18.07 12.33 -48.86
CA LEU A 130 -17.51 13.63 -49.23
C LEU A 130 -18.61 14.68 -49.37
N ASP A 131 -18.40 15.82 -48.73
CA ASP A 131 -19.28 16.99 -48.81
C ASP A 131 -18.72 17.94 -49.86
N VAL A 132 -19.48 18.20 -50.91
CA VAL A 132 -19.03 19.10 -52.00
C VAL A 132 -19.66 20.46 -51.81
N GLN A 133 -18.82 21.50 -51.81
CA GLN A 133 -19.26 22.88 -51.74
C GLN A 133 -19.06 23.57 -53.09
N TYR A 134 -20.11 24.23 -53.56
CA TYR A 134 -20.10 25.08 -54.74
C TYR A 134 -20.27 26.54 -54.33
N GLY A 135 -19.76 27.46 -55.16
CA GLY A 135 -19.95 28.89 -54.99
C GLY A 135 -21.42 29.29 -55.05
N ALA A 136 -21.71 30.52 -54.61
CA ALA A 136 -23.07 31.03 -54.45
C ALA A 136 -23.92 30.98 -55.74
N ASP A 137 -23.26 30.99 -56.91
CA ASP A 137 -23.88 30.89 -58.24
C ASP A 137 -23.96 29.43 -58.77
N GLY A 138 -23.47 28.46 -58.00
CA GLY A 138 -23.44 27.04 -58.34
C GLY A 138 -22.48 26.68 -59.48
N SER A 139 -21.70 27.63 -59.99
CA SER A 139 -20.92 27.45 -61.22
C SER A 139 -19.51 26.92 -60.97
N ASN A 140 -18.95 27.19 -59.78
CA ASN A 140 -17.59 26.84 -59.42
C ASN A 140 -17.54 25.94 -58.18
N LEU A 141 -16.71 24.90 -58.21
CA LEU A 141 -16.38 24.07 -57.05
C LEU A 141 -15.47 24.88 -56.10
N GLU A 142 -15.95 25.15 -54.89
CA GLU A 142 -15.20 25.86 -53.85
C GLU A 142 -14.36 24.92 -52.98
N GLY A 143 -14.80 23.66 -52.83
CA GLY A 143 -14.07 22.67 -52.05
C GLY A 143 -14.77 21.31 -52.02
N VAL A 144 -13.99 20.29 -51.68
CA VAL A 144 -14.48 18.93 -51.41
C VAL A 144 -13.99 18.56 -50.02
N PHE A 145 -14.91 18.39 -49.09
CA PHE A 145 -14.60 18.19 -47.69
C PHE A 145 -14.83 16.75 -47.26
N ARG A 146 -13.93 16.25 -46.43
CA ARG A 146 -14.12 15.00 -45.69
C ARG A 146 -14.13 15.31 -44.20
N THR A 147 -15.09 14.75 -43.48
CA THR A 147 -15.05 14.76 -42.03
C THR A 147 -14.11 13.65 -41.54
N VAL A 148 -13.02 14.04 -40.87
CA VAL A 148 -12.06 13.11 -40.24
C VAL A 148 -12.03 13.31 -38.73
N LEU A 149 -11.83 12.22 -37.99
CA LEU A 149 -11.64 12.26 -36.54
C LEU A 149 -10.16 12.43 -36.22
N THR A 150 -9.79 13.60 -35.70
CA THR A 150 -8.41 13.91 -35.28
C THR A 150 -8.36 14.09 -33.76
N PRO A 151 -7.19 13.90 -33.11
CA PRO A 151 -7.03 14.21 -31.70
C PRO A 151 -7.43 15.67 -31.42
N ASP A 152 -8.24 15.88 -30.38
CA ASP A 152 -8.61 17.21 -29.96
C ASP A 152 -7.46 17.86 -29.20
N MET A 153 -6.55 18.50 -29.95
CA MET A 153 -5.35 19.14 -29.42
C MET A 153 -5.65 20.21 -28.35
N ASP A 154 -6.83 20.84 -28.36
CA ASP A 154 -7.20 21.81 -27.33
C ASP A 154 -7.43 21.13 -25.98
N ALA A 155 -8.15 20.00 -26.00
CA ALA A 155 -8.35 19.17 -24.81
C ALA A 155 -7.03 18.54 -24.33
N VAL A 156 -6.16 18.10 -25.26
CA VAL A 156 -4.85 17.54 -24.93
C VAL A 156 -3.95 18.60 -24.28
N ASN A 157 -3.78 19.77 -24.91
CA ASN A 157 -2.95 20.86 -24.40
C ASN A 157 -3.44 21.37 -23.05
N LYS A 158 -4.76 21.37 -22.82
CA LYS A 158 -5.32 21.72 -21.52
C LYS A 158 -4.89 20.76 -20.42
N ARG A 159 -4.84 19.45 -20.69
CA ARG A 159 -4.38 18.45 -19.70
C ARG A 159 -2.88 18.52 -19.45
N ILE A 160 -2.10 18.79 -20.49
CA ILE A 160 -0.65 19.04 -20.38
C ILE A 160 -0.40 20.28 -19.51
N ALA A 161 -1.09 21.39 -19.80
CA ALA A 161 -0.98 22.63 -19.02
C ALA A 161 -1.42 22.45 -17.57
N ALA A 162 -2.40 21.58 -17.32
CA ALA A 162 -2.85 21.24 -15.96
C ALA A 162 -1.91 20.28 -15.22
N GLY A 163 -0.97 19.61 -15.91
CA GLY A 163 -0.13 18.57 -15.33
C GLY A 163 -0.87 17.26 -15.02
N ASP A 164 -2.04 17.05 -15.63
CA ASP A 164 -2.94 15.90 -15.35
C ASP A 164 -2.76 14.74 -16.35
N LEU A 165 -1.68 14.78 -17.13
CA LEU A 165 -1.31 13.77 -18.12
C LEU A 165 0.12 13.32 -17.85
N TYR A 166 0.35 12.02 -17.82
CA TYR A 166 1.64 11.46 -17.45
C TYR A 166 2.20 10.59 -18.57
N SER A 167 3.50 10.64 -18.82
CA SER A 167 4.19 9.94 -19.91
C SER A 167 4.91 8.67 -19.47
N GLY A 168 4.80 8.30 -18.20
CA GLY A 168 5.48 7.14 -17.63
C GLY A 168 4.77 6.63 -16.40
N THR A 169 5.04 5.36 -16.08
CA THR A 169 4.54 4.71 -14.87
C THR A 169 5.64 3.94 -14.16
N GLN A 170 5.41 3.68 -12.89
CA GLN A 170 6.19 2.78 -12.06
C GLN A 170 5.23 1.85 -11.35
N THR A 171 5.53 0.55 -11.34
CA THR A 171 4.84 -0.40 -10.47
C THR A 171 5.47 -0.32 -9.10
N ILE A 172 4.71 0.16 -8.13
CA ILE A 172 5.02 0.04 -6.71
C ILE A 172 4.47 -1.31 -6.27
N LYS A 173 5.36 -2.19 -5.82
CA LYS A 173 4.94 -3.46 -5.26
C LYS A 173 4.29 -3.25 -3.91
N GLY A 174 3.14 -3.88 -3.71
CA GLY A 174 2.50 -3.94 -2.42
C GLY A 174 3.38 -4.73 -1.43
N ILE A 175 3.62 -4.16 -0.25
CA ILE A 175 4.30 -4.90 0.82
C ILE A 175 3.23 -5.75 1.52
N ASN A 176 3.42 -7.07 1.61
CA ASN A 176 2.50 -7.95 2.35
C ASN A 176 2.53 -7.63 3.86
N ARG A 177 1.79 -6.59 4.28
CA ARG A 177 1.73 -6.14 5.68
C ARG A 177 1.12 -7.21 6.58
N LYS A 178 0.12 -7.95 6.09
CA LYS A 178 -0.45 -9.07 6.84
C LYS A 178 0.60 -10.13 7.17
N GLY A 179 1.42 -10.51 6.20
CA GLY A 179 2.54 -11.42 6.41
C GLY A 179 3.54 -10.91 7.46
N LEU A 180 3.85 -9.61 7.42
CA LEU A 180 4.71 -8.95 8.41
C LEU A 180 4.12 -8.95 9.83
N TYR A 181 2.81 -8.69 9.98
CA TYR A 181 2.15 -8.75 11.29
C TYR A 181 2.16 -10.18 11.85
N ASP A 182 1.88 -11.17 11.01
CA ASP A 182 1.91 -12.58 11.39
C ASP A 182 3.34 -13.03 11.74
N GLU A 183 4.37 -12.56 11.02
CA GLU A 183 5.78 -12.80 11.33
C GLU A 183 6.19 -12.15 12.65
N GLN A 184 5.79 -10.90 12.90
CA GLN A 184 6.05 -10.19 14.15
C GLN A 184 5.45 -10.96 15.34
N ARG A 185 4.18 -11.39 15.22
CA ARG A 185 3.50 -12.21 16.22
C ARG A 185 4.29 -13.48 16.52
N ALA A 186 4.65 -14.23 15.48
CA ALA A 186 5.36 -15.49 15.60
C ALA A 186 6.75 -15.30 16.24
N ALA A 187 7.53 -14.33 15.77
CA ALA A 187 8.87 -14.08 16.26
C ALA A 187 8.89 -13.72 17.76
N VAL A 188 7.97 -12.86 18.21
CA VAL A 188 7.86 -12.49 19.63
C VAL A 188 7.35 -13.67 20.46
N THR A 189 6.35 -14.40 19.96
CA THR A 189 5.84 -15.60 20.65
C THR A 189 6.94 -16.64 20.83
N ASP A 190 7.70 -16.96 19.78
CA ASP A 190 8.76 -17.96 19.79
C ASP A 190 9.93 -17.56 20.70
N LEU A 191 10.32 -16.29 20.68
CA LEU A 191 11.35 -15.76 21.58
C LEU A 191 10.94 -15.98 23.05
N ASN A 192 9.73 -15.56 23.40
CA ASN A 192 9.21 -15.72 24.76
C ASN A 192 8.97 -17.18 25.13
N ARG A 193 8.58 -18.03 24.18
CA ARG A 193 8.44 -19.47 24.37
C ARG A 193 9.75 -20.11 24.79
N ARG A 194 10.84 -19.80 24.08
CA ARG A 194 12.18 -20.30 24.42
C ARG A 194 12.64 -19.83 25.80
N ASP A 195 12.28 -18.61 26.20
CA ASP A 195 12.59 -18.10 27.53
C ASP A 195 11.79 -18.81 28.62
N VAL A 196 10.50 -19.09 28.40
CA VAL A 196 9.68 -19.93 29.29
C VAL A 196 10.34 -21.30 29.47
N ASP A 197 10.68 -21.97 28.37
CA ASP A 197 11.27 -23.31 28.39
C ASP A 197 12.62 -23.32 29.13
N ARG A 198 13.46 -22.29 28.91
CA ARG A 198 14.73 -22.13 29.63
C ARG A 198 14.51 -21.97 31.13
N GLN A 199 13.61 -21.07 31.53
CA GLN A 199 13.31 -20.84 32.95
C GLN A 199 12.71 -22.09 33.60
N PHE A 200 11.89 -22.86 32.88
CA PHE A 200 11.35 -24.14 33.37
C PHE A 200 12.47 -25.14 33.65
N LEU A 201 13.42 -25.34 32.72
CA LEU A 201 14.52 -26.28 32.91
C LEU A 201 15.41 -25.90 34.12
N ASP A 202 15.69 -24.61 34.28
CA ASP A 202 16.44 -24.11 35.42
C ASP A 202 15.68 -24.30 36.74
N ALA A 203 14.38 -24.02 36.74
CA ALA A 203 13.50 -24.20 37.89
C ALA A 203 13.33 -25.68 38.26
N GLU A 204 13.13 -26.56 37.29
CA GLU A 204 13.01 -28.00 37.48
C GLU A 204 14.28 -28.57 38.10
N ARG A 205 15.45 -28.18 37.57
CA ARG A 205 16.74 -28.61 38.12
C ARG A 205 16.92 -28.13 39.56
N ALA A 206 16.66 -26.85 39.83
CA ALA A 206 16.75 -26.29 41.17
C ALA A 206 15.78 -26.99 42.14
N ASN A 207 14.57 -27.28 41.68
CA ASN A 207 13.54 -27.96 42.44
C ASN A 207 13.94 -29.38 42.82
N ARG A 208 14.40 -30.18 41.84
CA ARG A 208 14.90 -31.55 42.07
C ARG A 208 16.05 -31.57 43.08
N PHE A 209 17.00 -30.64 42.99
CA PHE A 209 18.08 -30.55 43.97
C PHE A 209 17.57 -30.14 45.36
N GLY A 210 16.61 -29.23 45.45
CA GLY A 210 15.97 -28.84 46.71
C GLY A 210 15.25 -30.02 47.37
N LEU A 211 14.42 -30.74 46.61
CA LEU A 211 13.70 -31.92 47.07
C LEU A 211 14.63 -33.06 47.50
N ALA A 212 15.69 -33.31 46.72
CA ALA A 212 16.70 -34.32 47.06
C ALA A 212 17.42 -33.99 48.38
N ARG A 213 17.81 -32.72 48.57
CA ARG A 213 18.43 -32.25 49.83
C ARG A 213 17.49 -32.34 51.02
N ALA A 214 16.20 -32.15 50.80
CA ALA A 214 15.18 -32.26 51.84
C ALA A 214 14.72 -33.71 52.11
N GLY A 215 15.20 -34.69 51.33
CA GLY A 215 14.72 -36.08 51.43
C GLY A 215 13.27 -36.27 50.98
N LEU A 216 12.72 -35.30 50.24
CA LEU A 216 11.34 -35.27 49.75
C LEU A 216 11.20 -35.76 48.31
N SER A 217 12.31 -36.12 47.65
CA SER A 217 12.32 -36.68 46.30
C SER A 217 11.54 -38.00 46.25
N GLY A 218 10.65 -38.15 45.26
CA GLY A 218 9.77 -39.31 45.12
C GLY A 218 8.54 -39.34 46.02
N GLY A 219 8.33 -38.30 46.85
CA GLY A 219 7.13 -38.14 47.68
C GLY A 219 6.04 -37.26 47.04
N SER A 220 4.95 -37.01 47.76
CA SER A 220 3.86 -36.12 47.30
C SER A 220 4.35 -34.69 47.04
N ALA A 221 5.32 -34.20 47.82
CA ALA A 221 5.92 -32.89 47.63
C ALA A 221 6.65 -32.73 46.28
N ASP A 222 7.20 -33.81 45.74
CA ASP A 222 7.81 -33.85 44.40
C ASP A 222 6.73 -33.78 43.31
N ILE A 223 5.67 -34.57 43.45
CA ILE A 223 4.54 -34.60 42.51
C ILE A 223 3.84 -33.24 42.45
N ASP A 224 3.51 -32.65 43.60
CA ASP A 224 2.83 -31.36 43.68
C ASP A 224 3.69 -30.23 43.10
N SER A 225 5.00 -30.27 43.37
CA SER A 225 5.92 -29.27 42.85
C SER A 225 6.12 -29.36 41.34
N ASN A 226 6.19 -30.58 40.78
CA ASN A 226 6.26 -30.77 39.33
C ASN A 226 4.94 -30.36 38.65
N ALA A 227 3.79 -30.59 39.28
CA ALA A 227 2.49 -30.13 38.79
C ALA A 227 2.40 -28.59 38.76
N GLU A 228 2.94 -27.92 39.79
CA GLU A 228 3.05 -26.46 39.85
C GLU A 228 3.96 -25.90 38.75
N LEU A 229 5.14 -26.50 38.54
CA LEU A 229 6.05 -26.13 37.47
C LEU A 229 5.37 -26.21 36.11
N GLY A 230 4.67 -27.31 35.83
CA GLY A 230 3.90 -27.48 34.60
C GLY A 230 2.79 -26.43 34.42
N ARG A 231 2.08 -26.08 35.49
CA ARG A 231 1.04 -25.03 35.43
C ARG A 231 1.63 -23.67 35.08
N ARG A 232 2.74 -23.29 35.71
CA ARG A 232 3.44 -22.02 35.44
C ARG A 232 4.04 -21.96 34.05
N THR A 233 4.57 -23.07 33.54
CA THR A 233 5.01 -23.18 32.14
C THR A 233 3.84 -22.90 31.20
N ASN A 234 2.71 -23.57 31.38
CA ASN A 234 1.53 -23.34 30.55
C ASN A 234 1.03 -21.89 30.60
N GLU A 235 1.02 -21.28 31.79
CA GLU A 235 0.69 -19.86 31.95
C GLU A 235 1.68 -18.94 31.22
N GLY A 236 2.99 -19.24 31.32
CA GLY A 236 4.04 -18.56 30.59
C GLY A 236 3.88 -18.67 29.07
N LEU A 237 3.54 -19.85 28.56
CA LEU A 237 3.28 -20.06 27.13
C LEU A 237 2.08 -19.24 26.63
N ILE A 238 1.01 -19.13 27.42
CA ILE A 238 -0.16 -18.29 27.10
C ILE A 238 0.23 -16.81 27.09
N LYS A 239 0.98 -16.35 28.09
CA LYS A 239 1.50 -14.98 28.15
C LYS A 239 2.43 -14.68 26.96
N ALA A 240 3.26 -15.62 26.54
CA ALA A 240 4.13 -15.49 25.36
C ALA A 240 3.31 -15.26 24.09
N ALA A 241 2.22 -16.00 23.89
CA ALA A 241 1.30 -15.77 22.77
C ALA A 241 0.63 -14.40 22.84
N GLY A 242 0.18 -13.98 24.02
CA GLY A 242 -0.42 -12.66 24.23
C GLY A 242 0.55 -11.49 23.94
N LEU A 243 1.84 -11.64 24.29
CA LEU A 243 2.89 -10.69 23.92
C LEU A 243 3.09 -10.61 22.41
N GLY A 244 3.02 -11.76 21.71
CA GLY A 244 3.05 -11.81 20.25
C GLY A 244 1.87 -11.07 19.62
N ASP A 245 0.66 -11.29 20.12
CA ASP A 245 -0.55 -10.60 19.65
C ASP A 245 -0.47 -9.09 19.85
N GLN A 246 0.01 -8.65 21.02
CA GLN A 246 0.22 -7.25 21.32
C GLN A 246 1.26 -6.62 20.37
N ALA A 247 2.39 -7.28 20.14
CA ALA A 247 3.43 -6.77 19.25
C ALA A 247 2.94 -6.60 17.80
N ALA A 248 2.09 -7.51 17.31
CA ALA A 248 1.47 -7.38 15.99
C ALA A 248 0.45 -6.23 15.96
N ALA A 249 -0.38 -6.09 16.99
CA ALA A 249 -1.34 -4.99 17.10
C ALA A 249 -0.66 -3.62 17.18
N ASP A 250 0.46 -3.50 17.89
CA ASP A 250 1.24 -2.28 18.00
C ASP A 250 1.82 -1.87 16.64
N LEU A 251 2.39 -2.81 15.89
CA LEU A 251 2.89 -2.57 14.52
C LEU A 251 1.75 -2.13 13.59
N GLN A 252 0.62 -2.84 13.61
CA GLN A 252 -0.56 -2.48 12.82
C GLN A 252 -1.06 -1.07 13.17
N THR A 253 -1.05 -0.71 14.45
CA THR A 253 -1.48 0.62 14.91
C THR A 253 -0.49 1.71 14.48
N SER A 254 0.81 1.43 14.48
CA SER A 254 1.84 2.35 13.99
C SER A 254 1.67 2.65 12.49
N ASP A 255 1.40 1.61 11.71
CA ASP A 255 1.11 1.74 10.28
C ASP A 255 -0.18 2.52 10.06
N GLU A 256 -1.22 2.25 10.83
CA GLU A 256 -2.48 2.95 10.73
C GLU A 256 -2.33 4.45 10.99
N ARG A 257 -1.58 4.84 12.03
CA ARG A 257 -1.27 6.26 12.29
C ARG A 257 -0.50 6.89 11.14
N THR A 258 0.47 6.17 10.58
CA THR A 258 1.23 6.62 9.42
C THR A 258 0.33 6.87 8.22
N ARG A 259 -0.56 5.92 7.92
CA ARG A 259 -1.52 6.00 6.83
C ARG A 259 -2.41 7.23 6.98
N GLN A 260 -2.93 7.48 8.17
CA GLN A 260 -3.77 8.67 8.43
C GLN A 260 -2.99 9.98 8.24
N ASN A 261 -1.75 10.07 8.73
CA ASN A 261 -0.90 11.25 8.54
C ASN A 261 -0.66 11.53 7.05
N LEU A 262 -0.38 10.49 6.25
CA LEU A 262 -0.16 10.61 4.82
C LEU A 262 -1.44 11.00 4.06
N ILE A 263 -2.61 10.51 4.49
CA ILE A 263 -3.90 10.91 3.92
C ILE A 263 -4.16 12.40 4.20
N SER A 264 -3.90 12.87 5.42
CA SER A 264 -4.01 14.31 5.74
C SER A 264 -3.03 15.15 4.91
N MET A 265 -1.82 14.65 4.68
CA MET A 265 -0.85 15.29 3.79
C MET A 265 -1.31 15.29 2.32
N ALA A 266 -1.90 14.20 1.83
CA ALA A 266 -2.47 14.14 0.49
C ALA A 266 -3.61 15.16 0.31
N GLN A 267 -4.47 15.33 1.33
CA GLN A 267 -5.52 16.37 1.33
C GLN A 267 -4.95 17.79 1.28
N SER A 268 -3.74 18.00 1.79
CA SER A 268 -3.04 19.30 1.73
C SER A 268 -2.42 19.60 0.35
N GLY A 269 -2.41 18.64 -0.58
CA GLY A 269 -2.01 18.85 -1.97
C GLY A 269 -0.67 18.24 -2.37
N ILE A 270 -0.19 17.21 -1.67
CA ILE A 270 1.04 16.49 -2.08
C ILE A 270 0.77 15.63 -3.31
N ASP A 271 1.71 15.65 -4.26
CA ASP A 271 1.64 14.84 -5.48
C ASP A 271 1.72 13.33 -5.18
N THR A 272 1.00 12.54 -5.99
CA THR A 272 0.87 11.07 -5.87
C THR A 272 2.21 10.35 -5.78
N GLY A 273 3.20 10.78 -6.59
CA GLY A 273 4.54 10.19 -6.60
C GLY A 273 5.34 10.45 -5.32
N GLN A 274 5.25 11.65 -4.76
CA GLN A 274 5.91 11.98 -3.48
C GLN A 274 5.25 11.28 -2.30
N ALA A 275 3.92 11.23 -2.29
CA ALA A 275 3.15 10.53 -1.26
C ALA A 275 3.54 9.05 -1.16
N ALA A 276 3.75 8.39 -2.29
CA ALA A 276 4.15 6.99 -2.34
C ALA A 276 5.56 6.75 -1.77
N GLN A 277 6.54 7.60 -2.10
CA GLN A 277 7.89 7.50 -1.56
C GLN A 277 7.93 7.70 -0.04
N MET A 278 7.19 8.68 0.48
CA MET A 278 7.07 8.90 1.92
C MET A 278 6.38 7.73 2.63
N ALA A 279 5.33 7.17 2.02
CA ALA A 279 4.65 5.98 2.54
C ALA A 279 5.61 4.81 2.72
N MET A 280 6.40 4.49 1.69
CA MET A 280 7.38 3.41 1.75
C MET A 280 8.44 3.66 2.83
N SER A 281 9.03 4.87 2.88
CA SER A 281 10.04 5.19 3.88
C SER A 281 9.53 5.08 5.31
N GLN A 282 8.29 5.50 5.57
CA GLN A 282 7.71 5.42 6.91
C GLN A 282 7.32 3.99 7.29
N LEU A 283 6.86 3.19 6.33
CA LEU A 283 6.60 1.76 6.54
C LEU A 283 7.88 0.96 6.86
N ASP A 284 8.99 1.29 6.20
CA ASP A 284 10.29 0.68 6.47
C ASP A 284 10.81 1.05 7.87
N ALA A 285 10.61 2.31 8.28
CA ALA A 285 10.92 2.76 9.63
C ALA A 285 10.07 2.01 10.68
N ASN A 286 8.77 1.86 10.44
CA ASN A 286 7.88 1.10 11.33
C ASN A 286 8.31 -0.37 11.43
N SER A 287 8.67 -1.00 10.30
CA SER A 287 9.17 -2.38 10.28
C SER A 287 10.48 -2.53 11.07
N SER A 288 11.41 -1.58 10.92
CA SER A 288 12.69 -1.56 11.64
C SER A 288 12.50 -1.36 13.14
N ASN A 289 11.57 -0.50 13.54
CA ASN A 289 11.20 -0.27 14.93
C ASN A 289 10.55 -1.53 15.55
N ALA A 290 9.66 -2.19 14.82
CA ALA A 290 9.04 -3.44 15.28
C ALA A 290 10.06 -4.57 15.41
N ALA A 291 11.01 -4.69 14.49
CA ALA A 291 12.12 -5.64 14.59
C ALA A 291 12.98 -5.37 15.84
N SER A 292 13.25 -4.10 16.15
CA SER A 292 13.99 -3.70 17.36
C SER A 292 13.22 -4.01 18.64
N ALA A 293 11.89 -3.81 18.64
CA ALA A 293 11.02 -4.13 19.76
C ALA A 293 10.98 -5.64 20.08
N ARG A 294 11.18 -6.52 19.08
CA ARG A 294 11.25 -7.99 19.29
C ARG A 294 12.28 -8.36 20.35
N SER A 295 13.44 -7.70 20.36
CA SER A 295 14.54 -8.00 21.30
C SER A 295 14.28 -7.55 22.74
N GLY A 296 13.35 -6.63 22.96
CA GLY A 296 13.00 -6.13 24.30
C GLY A 296 11.77 -6.80 24.92
N ALA A 297 10.98 -7.53 24.15
CA ALA A 297 9.78 -8.21 24.62
C ALA A 297 10.15 -9.53 25.31
N THR A 298 10.45 -9.48 26.61
CA THR A 298 10.80 -10.65 27.42
C THR A 298 9.74 -11.00 28.44
N ILE A 299 9.49 -12.29 28.63
CA ILE A 299 8.65 -12.79 29.69
C ILE A 299 9.40 -12.62 31.01
N GLY A 300 8.75 -12.01 32.01
CA GLY A 300 9.35 -11.80 33.33
C GLY A 300 9.75 -13.10 34.02
N SER A 301 10.32 -13.01 35.24
CA SER A 301 10.64 -14.22 36.02
C SER A 301 9.36 -14.96 36.43
N LEU A 302 9.15 -16.16 35.89
CA LEU A 302 7.95 -16.98 36.14
C LEU A 302 8.09 -17.86 37.39
N PHE A 303 9.33 -18.21 37.74
CA PHE A 303 9.66 -19.21 38.76
C PHE A 303 10.45 -18.64 39.95
N GLY A 304 10.75 -17.33 39.95
CA GLY A 304 11.52 -16.68 41.03
C GLY A 304 10.95 -16.97 42.42
N ASP A 305 9.62 -16.92 42.55
CA ASP A 305 8.92 -17.13 43.83
C ASP A 305 8.96 -18.58 44.32
N LEU A 306 9.03 -19.56 43.41
CA LEU A 306 9.02 -20.97 43.75
C LEU A 306 10.34 -21.39 44.43
N SER A 307 11.45 -20.82 43.97
CA SER A 307 12.78 -21.05 44.56
C SER A 307 12.91 -20.47 45.98
N GLN A 308 12.28 -19.31 46.22
CA GLN A 308 12.32 -18.64 47.53
C GLN A 308 11.39 -19.31 48.55
N ALA A 309 10.21 -19.78 48.16
CA ALA A 309 9.27 -20.43 49.06
C ALA A 309 9.87 -21.69 49.73
N TYR A 310 10.62 -22.50 48.98
CA TYR A 310 11.26 -23.71 49.52
C TYR A 310 12.44 -23.40 50.45
N LEU A 311 13.27 -22.40 50.10
CA LEU A 311 14.35 -21.92 50.98
C LEU A 311 13.79 -21.35 52.30
N TYR A 312 12.67 -20.63 52.24
CA TYR A 312 12.01 -20.08 53.41
C TYR A 312 11.45 -21.17 54.34
N GLY A 313 10.90 -22.25 53.76
CA GLY A 313 10.45 -23.44 54.50
C GLY A 313 11.59 -24.13 55.24
N GLN A 314 12.75 -24.31 54.58
CA GLN A 314 13.92 -24.95 55.18
C GLN A 314 14.57 -24.10 56.28
N GLN A 315 14.64 -22.77 56.11
CA GLN A 315 15.16 -21.88 57.15
C GLN A 315 14.30 -21.90 58.41
N GLN A 316 12.97 -21.94 58.28
CA GLN A 316 12.08 -22.06 59.43
C GLN A 316 12.14 -23.45 60.09
N GLN A 317 12.28 -24.52 59.32
CA GLN A 317 12.41 -25.87 59.87
C GLN A 317 13.77 -26.06 60.55
N GLY A 318 14.86 -25.59 59.93
CA GLY A 318 16.20 -25.58 60.52
C GLY A 318 16.31 -24.68 61.76
N ALA A 319 15.61 -23.54 61.79
CA ALA A 319 15.50 -22.71 62.99
C ALA A 319 14.71 -23.40 64.11
N ARG A 320 13.65 -24.15 63.80
CA ARG A 320 12.90 -24.94 64.79
C ARG A 320 13.67 -26.16 65.29
N THR A 321 14.51 -26.76 64.45
CA THR A 321 15.33 -27.93 64.82
C THR A 321 16.60 -27.49 65.55
N GLY A 322 17.19 -26.34 65.19
CA GLY A 322 18.29 -25.69 65.90
C GLY A 322 17.88 -25.04 67.22
N ALA A 323 16.60 -24.70 67.40
CA ALA A 323 16.01 -24.26 68.66
C ALA A 323 15.61 -25.42 69.60
N ALA A 324 15.90 -26.69 69.23
CA ALA A 324 15.76 -27.83 70.12
C ALA A 324 17.11 -28.37 70.65
N PRO A 325 17.87 -27.62 71.48
CA PRO A 325 18.95 -28.20 72.26
C PRO A 325 18.45 -28.46 73.70
N TYR A 326 18.42 -29.74 74.07
CA TYR A 326 18.38 -30.26 75.45
C TYR A 326 17.06 -30.11 76.25
N GLN A 327 16.08 -30.98 75.99
CA GLN A 327 15.32 -31.54 77.12
C GLN A 327 16.13 -32.69 77.73
N GLN A 328 16.93 -32.31 78.72
CA GLN A 328 17.73 -33.19 79.56
C GLN A 328 16.81 -34.19 80.29
N TRP A 329 16.89 -35.46 79.87
CA TRP A 329 16.46 -36.60 80.68
C TRP A 329 17.18 -36.56 82.03
N GLN A 330 16.44 -36.49 83.15
CA GLN A 330 16.97 -36.67 84.50
C GLN A 330 16.33 -37.90 85.15
N PRO A 331 17.09 -38.99 85.38
CA PRO A 331 16.62 -40.14 86.14
C PRO A 331 16.82 -39.93 87.65
N GLY A 332 15.77 -40.19 88.43
CA GLY A 332 15.72 -40.58 89.84
C GLY A 332 16.66 -39.92 90.87
N SER A 333 16.09 -39.15 91.80
CA SER A 333 16.64 -39.00 93.16
C SER A 333 15.54 -38.88 94.23
N ILE A 334 15.65 -39.76 95.21
CA ILE A 334 14.82 -39.91 96.41
C ILE A 334 15.27 -38.87 97.47
N ARG A 335 14.31 -38.21 98.16
CA ARG A 335 14.37 -37.65 99.54
C ARG A 335 12.98 -37.10 99.87
N SER A 336 12.16 -37.78 100.69
CA SER A 336 12.22 -37.88 102.16
C SER A 336 12.06 -36.54 102.89
N GLY A 337 10.91 -36.39 103.56
CA GLY A 337 10.78 -35.66 104.83
C GLY A 337 10.18 -34.25 104.77
N GLY A 338 9.07 -34.04 105.49
CA GLY A 338 8.73 -32.71 106.01
C GLY A 338 7.26 -32.35 106.07
N SER A 339 6.60 -32.79 107.13
CA SER A 339 5.24 -32.46 107.56
C SER A 339 5.04 -30.99 108.00
N SER A 340 3.76 -30.57 108.02
CA SER A 340 3.10 -29.46 108.74
C SER A 340 2.98 -28.15 107.93
N GLY A 341 1.82 -27.51 107.69
CA GLY A 341 0.44 -27.61 108.16
C GLY A 341 -0.25 -26.23 107.94
N SER A 342 -1.60 -26.17 108.04
CA SER A 342 -2.51 -24.99 107.96
C SER A 342 -3.01 -24.65 106.54
N VAL A 343 -4.31 -24.56 106.19
CA VAL A 343 -5.54 -24.12 106.90
C VAL A 343 -6.79 -24.81 106.29
N VAL A 344 -7.82 -24.99 107.15
CA VAL A 344 -9.21 -25.51 107.00
C VAL A 344 -9.41 -27.02 107.03
#